data_AF-A0A485MK49-F1
#
_entry.id   AF-A0A485MK49-F1
#
_cell.length_a   1.000
_cell.length_b   1.000
_cell.length_c   1.000
_cell.angle_alpha   90.00
_cell.angle_beta   90.00
_cell.angle_gamma   90.00
#
_symmetry.space_group_name_H-M   'P 1'
#
loop_
_entity.id
_entity.type
_entity.pdbx_description
1 polymer ?
#
loop_
_entity_poly.entity_id
_entity_poly.type
_entity_poly.pdbx_seq_one_letter_code
_entity_poly.pdbx_strand_id
1 'polypeptide(L)'
;MVNNLSRGKTVVDLTGQEVRQSGPLELGLGKRKKGIKQQMNPWWECVWELQDGIGQRQTVVRILNATGEEIIQQSSKTDASILQEKLGSLNLRWQEVCKQLAERKKRLEEQKNILSEFQRDVNEFVLWLEEADNVANIPLEPGNEQQLKQKLEQVKLLAEELPLRQGILKQLNETGGTVLVSAPISPEEQDKLENKLKQTNLQWIKVRH
;
A
#
# COMPACT_ATOMS: atom_id res chain seq x y z
N MET A 1 20.43 -27.24 36.59
CA MET A 1 19.15 -26.55 36.38
C MET A 1 19.04 -25.44 37.41
N VAL A 2 19.25 -24.18 37.03
CA VAL A 2 19.19 -23.04 37.96
C VAL A 2 18.01 -22.18 37.52
N ASN A 3 16.99 -22.10 38.36
CA ASN A 3 15.78 -21.30 38.15
C ASN A 3 16.13 -19.80 38.15
N ASN A 4 15.99 -19.15 37.01
CA ASN A 4 15.97 -17.69 36.90
C ASN A 4 14.57 -17.18 37.28
N LEU A 5 14.34 -16.90 38.57
CA LEU A 5 13.25 -16.02 38.97
C LEU A 5 13.68 -14.57 38.73
N SER A 6 13.10 -13.95 37.69
CA SER A 6 13.12 -12.50 37.51
C SER A 6 12.44 -11.82 38.70
N ARG A 7 13.23 -11.37 39.69
CA ARG A 7 12.76 -10.49 40.75
C ARG A 7 12.42 -9.13 40.12
N GLY A 8 11.12 -8.81 40.05
CA GLY A 8 10.65 -7.46 39.74
C GLY A 8 11.25 -6.47 40.75
N LYS A 9 11.81 -5.37 40.26
CA LYS A 9 12.30 -4.28 41.12
C LYS A 9 11.07 -3.53 41.66
N THR A 10 10.77 -3.66 42.95
CA THR A 10 9.79 -2.80 43.61
C THR A 10 10.51 -1.58 44.19
N VAL A 11 9.97 -0.39 43.92
CA VAL A 11 10.43 0.87 44.51
C VAL A 11 9.31 1.38 45.42
N VAL A 12 9.68 1.68 46.66
CA VAL A 12 8.78 2.21 47.69
C VAL A 12 8.85 3.73 47.66
N ASP A 13 7.71 4.43 47.69
CA ASP A 13 7.73 5.90 47.73
C ASP A 13 8.01 6.46 49.13
N LEU A 14 8.12 7.79 49.24
CA LEU A 14 8.46 8.49 50.50
C LEU A 14 7.38 8.40 51.60
N THR A 15 6.23 7.80 51.32
CA THR A 15 5.13 7.50 52.25
C THR A 15 5.05 6.02 52.64
N GLY A 16 5.95 5.19 52.12
CA GLY A 16 6.03 3.76 52.48
C GLY A 16 5.05 2.85 51.72
N GLN A 17 4.37 3.36 50.68
CA GLN A 17 3.52 2.53 49.82
C GLN A 17 4.32 1.92 48.65
N GLU A 18 4.04 0.64 48.39
CA GLU A 18 4.67 -0.14 47.32
C GLU A 18 4.02 0.24 45.97
N VAL A 19 4.71 1.06 45.17
CA VAL A 19 4.20 1.51 43.87
C VAL A 19 4.65 0.52 42.79
N ARG A 20 3.68 -0.16 42.16
CA ARG A 20 3.92 -0.96 40.96
C ARG A 20 4.31 -0.03 39.82
N GLN A 21 5.59 0.00 39.43
CA GLN A 21 6.01 0.62 38.17
C GLN A 21 5.39 -0.18 37.02
N SER A 22 4.39 0.40 36.35
CA SER A 22 3.98 -0.05 35.02
C SER A 22 5.19 0.10 34.09
N GLY A 23 5.74 -1.04 33.65
CA GLY A 23 6.84 -1.06 32.70
C GLY A 23 6.46 -0.39 31.37
N PRO A 24 7.45 -0.01 30.54
CA PRO A 24 7.19 0.66 29.27
C PRO A 24 6.29 -0.21 28.37
N LEU A 25 5.19 0.36 27.86
CA LEU A 25 4.26 -0.23 26.89
C LEU A 25 4.89 -0.38 25.48
N GLU A 26 6.14 -0.81 25.39
CA GLU A 26 6.97 -0.81 24.17
C GLU A 26 6.77 -2.05 23.27
N LEU A 27 6.10 -3.11 23.74
CA LEU A 27 6.10 -4.40 23.03
C LEU A 27 4.99 -4.61 21.98
N GLY A 28 4.00 -3.72 21.90
CA GLY A 28 2.89 -3.82 20.94
C GLY A 28 3.01 -2.93 19.70
N LEU A 29 3.85 -1.89 19.75
CA LEU A 29 4.00 -0.92 18.67
C LEU A 29 5.04 -1.34 17.64
N GLY A 30 6.09 -2.06 18.05
CA GLY A 30 7.15 -2.52 17.15
C GLY A 30 6.67 -3.52 16.08
N LYS A 31 5.76 -4.44 16.43
CA LYS A 31 5.21 -5.42 15.49
C LYS A 31 4.22 -4.79 14.50
N ARG A 32 3.33 -3.90 14.98
CA ARG A 32 2.43 -3.13 14.09
C ARG A 32 3.19 -2.19 13.16
N LYS A 33 4.23 -1.50 13.65
CA LYS A 33 5.10 -0.66 12.81
C LYS A 33 5.90 -1.45 11.77
N LYS A 34 6.35 -2.68 12.09
CA LYS A 34 7.01 -3.57 11.12
C LYS A 34 6.05 -4.08 10.04
N GLY A 35 4.83 -4.49 10.40
CA GLY A 35 3.82 -4.92 9.43
C GLY A 35 3.43 -3.81 8.46
N ILE A 36 3.24 -2.58 8.98
CA ILE A 36 2.94 -1.39 8.17
C ILE A 36 4.10 -1.06 7.24
N LYS A 37 5.37 -1.16 7.70
CA LYS A 37 6.55 -0.96 6.83
C LYS A 37 6.62 -2.01 5.72
N GLN A 38 6.47 -3.29 6.06
CA GLN A 38 6.64 -4.39 5.11
C GLN A 38 5.63 -4.34 3.96
N GLN A 39 4.39 -3.91 4.25
CA GLN A 39 3.34 -3.74 3.24
C GLN A 39 3.50 -2.45 2.41
N MET A 40 4.35 -1.53 2.86
CA MET A 40 4.59 -0.23 2.22
C MET A 40 5.91 -0.16 1.45
N ASN A 41 6.77 -1.18 1.55
CA ASN A 41 8.18 -1.09 1.16
C ASN A 41 8.42 -0.57 -0.27
N PRO A 42 7.85 -1.15 -1.36
CA PRO A 42 8.19 -0.71 -2.72
C PRO A 42 7.70 0.71 -3.02
N TRP A 43 6.48 1.01 -2.57
CA TRP A 43 5.83 2.30 -2.77
C TRP A 43 6.47 3.42 -1.96
N TRP A 44 6.77 3.17 -0.68
CA TRP A 44 7.41 4.14 0.18
C TRP A 44 8.87 4.36 -0.15
N GLU A 45 9.60 3.35 -0.61
CA GLU A 45 10.95 3.52 -1.12
C GLU A 45 10.94 4.42 -2.36
N CYS A 46 10.07 4.16 -3.34
CA CYS A 46 9.93 5.02 -4.52
C CYS A 46 9.52 6.46 -4.16
N VAL A 47 8.53 6.65 -3.28
CA VAL A 47 8.08 7.99 -2.87
C VAL A 47 9.16 8.71 -2.05
N TRP A 48 9.86 7.99 -1.18
CA TRP A 48 10.94 8.54 -0.36
C TRP A 48 12.16 8.93 -1.20
N GLU A 49 12.62 8.08 -2.12
CA GLU A 49 13.73 8.39 -3.03
C GLU A 49 13.44 9.63 -3.87
N LEU A 50 12.19 9.78 -4.33
CA LEU A 50 11.75 10.98 -5.04
C LEU A 50 11.78 12.22 -4.13
N GLN A 51 11.28 12.10 -2.90
CA GLN A 51 11.25 13.19 -1.92
C GLN A 51 12.65 13.63 -1.49
N ASP A 52 13.55 12.66 -1.24
CA ASP A 52 14.95 12.88 -0.88
C ASP A 52 15.73 13.53 -2.04
N GLY A 53 15.56 13.02 -3.26
CA GLY A 53 16.15 13.60 -4.45
C GLY A 53 15.73 15.06 -4.69
N ILE A 54 14.49 15.42 -4.36
CA ILE A 54 14.02 16.82 -4.37
C ILE A 54 14.75 17.64 -3.31
N GLY A 55 14.79 17.16 -2.06
CA GLY A 55 15.38 17.88 -0.94
C GLY A 55 16.86 18.19 -1.16
N GLN A 56 17.62 17.22 -1.66
CA GLN A 56 19.04 17.40 -1.98
C GLN A 56 19.24 18.48 -3.07
N ARG A 57 18.49 18.40 -4.17
CA ARG A 57 18.65 19.34 -5.29
C ARG A 57 18.09 20.74 -4.99
N GLN A 58 17.04 20.85 -4.19
CA GLN A 58 16.52 22.12 -3.70
C GLN A 58 17.55 22.85 -2.83
N THR A 59 18.27 22.10 -2.00
CA THR A 59 19.37 22.64 -1.18
C THR A 59 20.48 23.20 -2.06
N VAL A 60 20.88 22.47 -3.11
CA VAL A 60 21.90 22.92 -4.06
C VAL A 60 21.48 24.20 -4.79
N VAL A 61 20.25 24.27 -5.30
CA VAL A 61 19.73 25.47 -5.99
C VAL A 61 19.66 26.67 -5.05
N ARG A 62 19.29 26.48 -3.78
CA ARG A 62 19.24 27.56 -2.80
C ARG A 62 20.62 28.12 -2.49
N ILE A 63 21.62 27.24 -2.32
CA ILE A 63 23.02 27.65 -2.12
C ILE A 63 23.53 28.40 -3.35
N LEU A 64 23.27 27.88 -4.55
CA LEU A 64 23.75 28.50 -5.79
C LEU A 64 23.14 29.88 -6.03
N ASN A 65 21.85 30.06 -5.75
CA ASN A 65 21.19 31.37 -5.82
C ASN A 65 21.78 32.35 -4.81
N ALA A 66 22.02 31.92 -3.55
CA ALA A 66 22.61 32.77 -2.53
C ALA A 66 24.04 33.23 -2.89
N THR A 67 24.88 32.30 -3.33
CA THR A 67 26.24 32.61 -3.78
C THR A 67 26.25 33.46 -5.05
N GLY A 68 25.31 33.20 -5.97
CA GLY A 68 25.15 33.98 -7.20
C GLY A 68 24.78 35.44 -6.94
N GLU A 69 23.85 35.67 -6.00
CA GLU A 69 23.45 37.02 -5.57
C GLU A 69 24.62 37.79 -4.94
N GLU A 70 25.43 37.14 -4.11
CA GLU A 70 26.62 37.73 -3.48
C GLU A 70 27.67 38.15 -4.52
N ILE A 71 27.91 37.30 -5.53
CA ILE A 71 28.84 37.61 -6.62
C ILE A 71 28.31 38.75 -7.50
N ILE A 72 27.01 38.78 -7.82
CA ILE A 72 26.37 39.87 -8.57
C ILE A 72 26.60 41.23 -7.89
N GLN A 73 26.51 41.29 -6.56
CA GLN A 73 26.71 42.53 -5.80
C GLN A 73 28.16 43.05 -5.84
N GLN A 74 29.14 42.16 -6.08
CA GLN A 74 30.56 42.50 -6.11
C GLN A 74 31.12 42.64 -7.53
N SER A 75 30.30 42.40 -8.56
CA SER A 75 30.75 42.30 -9.96
C SER A 75 30.52 43.57 -10.78
N SER A 76 31.21 43.65 -11.92
CA SER A 76 30.92 44.67 -12.95
C SER A 76 29.49 44.51 -13.49
N LYS A 77 28.88 45.58 -14.00
CA LYS A 77 27.50 45.54 -14.55
C LYS A 77 27.30 44.45 -15.61
N THR A 78 28.33 44.17 -16.42
CA THR A 78 28.27 43.16 -17.48
C THR A 78 28.29 41.74 -16.90
N ASP A 79 29.19 41.47 -15.95
CA ASP A 79 29.30 40.15 -15.32
C ASP A 79 28.07 39.82 -14.45
N ALA A 80 27.54 40.84 -13.75
CA ALA A 80 26.29 40.76 -13.01
C ALA A 80 25.11 40.36 -13.92
N SER A 81 25.00 40.97 -15.11
CA SER A 81 23.94 40.66 -16.07
C SER A 81 24.04 39.22 -16.60
N ILE A 82 25.25 38.75 -16.92
CA ILE A 82 25.48 37.37 -17.39
C ILE A 82 25.15 36.35 -16.29
N LEU A 83 25.50 36.65 -15.04
CA LEU A 83 25.23 35.76 -13.91
C LEU A 83 23.73 35.71 -13.58
N GLN A 84 23.01 36.83 -13.66
CA GLN A 84 21.55 36.87 -13.53
C GLN A 84 20.86 36.01 -14.58
N GLU A 85 21.28 36.08 -15.85
CA GLU A 85 20.72 35.24 -16.92
C GLU A 85 20.93 33.75 -16.65
N LYS A 86 22.14 33.36 -16.23
CA LYS A 86 22.46 31.96 -15.88
C LYS A 86 21.66 31.44 -14.68
N LEU A 87 21.50 32.25 -13.63
CA LEU A 87 20.68 31.91 -12.47
C LEU A 87 19.19 31.80 -12.84
N GLY A 88 18.69 32.72 -13.67
CA GLY A 88 17.33 32.68 -14.20
C GLY A 88 17.06 31.39 -14.97
N SER A 89 17.96 31.03 -15.90
CA SER A 89 17.88 29.79 -16.68
C SER A 89 17.90 28.54 -15.78
N LEU A 90 18.78 28.51 -14.77
CA LEU A 90 18.83 27.41 -13.82
C LEU A 90 17.55 27.28 -13.00
N ASN A 91 17.01 28.39 -12.49
CA ASN A 91 15.76 28.40 -11.73
C ASN A 91 14.58 27.93 -12.57
N LEU A 92 14.50 28.33 -13.85
CA LEU A 92 13.47 27.82 -14.77
C LEU A 92 13.60 26.31 -14.97
N ARG A 93 14.82 25.81 -15.19
CA ARG A 93 15.06 24.37 -15.34
C ARG A 93 14.74 23.59 -14.06
N TRP A 94 15.02 24.18 -12.90
CA TRP A 94 14.67 23.61 -11.60
C TRP A 94 13.16 23.55 -11.39
N GLN A 95 12.41 24.61 -11.75
CA GLN A 95 10.95 24.62 -11.69
C GLN A 95 10.35 23.50 -12.57
N GLU A 96 10.88 23.30 -13.78
CA GLU A 96 10.44 22.22 -14.66
C GLU A 96 10.71 20.84 -14.06
N VAL A 97 11.88 20.64 -13.44
CA VAL A 97 12.19 19.39 -12.71
C VAL A 97 11.22 19.17 -11.55
N CYS A 98 10.93 20.20 -10.75
CA CYS A 98 9.94 20.11 -9.67
C CYS A 98 8.55 19.72 -10.21
N LYS A 99 8.13 20.29 -11.34
CA LYS A 99 6.85 19.98 -11.99
C LYS A 99 6.79 18.52 -12.46
N GLN A 100 7.83 18.04 -13.15
CA GLN A 100 7.90 16.65 -13.61
C GLN A 100 7.89 15.65 -12.44
N LEU A 101 8.55 16.00 -11.33
CA LEU A 101 8.58 15.17 -10.13
C LEU A 101 7.24 15.15 -9.40
N ALA A 102 6.54 16.29 -9.30
CA ALA A 102 5.19 16.34 -8.75
C ALA A 102 4.22 15.46 -9.56
N GLU A 103 4.32 15.49 -10.89
CA GLU A 103 3.53 14.64 -11.77
C GLU A 103 3.87 13.15 -11.58
N ARG A 104 5.16 12.82 -11.46
CA ARG A 104 5.58 11.44 -11.17
C ARG A 104 5.05 10.94 -9.82
N LYS A 105 5.10 11.78 -8.78
CA LYS A 105 4.54 11.44 -7.45
C LYS A 105 3.04 11.20 -7.54
N LYS A 106 2.30 12.09 -8.20
CA LYS A 106 0.85 11.95 -8.41
C LYS A 106 0.50 10.64 -9.12
N ARG A 107 1.23 10.29 -10.19
CA ARG A 107 1.02 9.04 -10.91
C ARG A 107 1.26 7.81 -10.03
N LEU A 108 2.28 7.85 -9.18
CA LEU A 108 2.55 6.77 -8.23
C LEU A 108 1.42 6.64 -7.21
N GLU A 109 0.94 7.75 -6.64
CA GLU A 109 -0.20 7.72 -5.71
C GLU A 109 -1.47 7.14 -6.35
N GLU A 110 -1.75 7.50 -7.61
CA GLU A 110 -2.87 6.96 -8.37
C GLU A 110 -2.75 5.45 -8.57
N GLN A 111 -1.60 4.98 -9.05
CA GLN A 111 -1.37 3.55 -9.26
C GLN A 111 -1.46 2.74 -7.94
N LYS A 112 -1.03 3.32 -6.82
CA LYS A 112 -1.19 2.71 -5.50
C LYS A 112 -2.67 2.54 -5.13
N ASN A 113 -3.50 3.55 -5.40
CA ASN A 113 -4.93 3.48 -5.13
C ASN A 113 -5.58 2.37 -5.96
N ILE A 114 -5.32 2.34 -7.27
CA ILE A 114 -5.83 1.30 -8.17
C ILE A 114 -5.40 -0.10 -7.71
N LEU A 115 -4.13 -0.28 -7.32
CA LEU A 115 -3.65 -1.56 -6.77
C LEU A 115 -4.38 -1.96 -5.48
N SER A 116 -4.63 -0.99 -4.60
CA SER A 116 -5.31 -1.26 -3.32
C SER A 116 -6.76 -1.65 -3.53
N GLU A 117 -7.45 -0.99 -4.46
CA GLU A 117 -8.81 -1.33 -4.88
C GLU A 117 -8.84 -2.72 -5.51
N PHE A 118 -7.94 -3.01 -6.45
CA PHE A 118 -7.83 -4.33 -7.07
C PHE A 118 -7.62 -5.44 -6.02
N GLN A 119 -6.72 -5.24 -5.06
CA GLN A 119 -6.48 -6.20 -3.99
C GLN A 119 -7.74 -6.45 -3.16
N ARG A 120 -8.47 -5.38 -2.79
CA ARG A 120 -9.73 -5.49 -2.04
C ARG A 120 -10.77 -6.26 -2.84
N ASP A 121 -10.98 -5.89 -4.09
CA ASP A 121 -12.03 -6.45 -4.92
C ASP A 121 -11.76 -7.92 -5.24
N VAL A 122 -10.49 -8.30 -5.46
CA VAL A 122 -10.09 -9.73 -5.57
C VAL A 122 -10.38 -10.49 -4.28
N ASN A 123 -10.09 -9.91 -3.11
CA ASN A 123 -10.35 -10.56 -1.83
C ASN A 123 -11.85 -10.77 -1.59
N GLU A 124 -12.67 -9.75 -1.87
CA GLU A 124 -14.13 -9.84 -1.76
C GLU A 124 -14.69 -10.93 -2.69
N PHE A 125 -14.20 -10.99 -3.92
CA PHE A 125 -14.62 -12.01 -4.87
C PHE A 125 -14.22 -13.43 -4.43
N VAL A 126 -13.04 -13.60 -3.83
CA VAL A 126 -12.62 -14.89 -3.24
C VAL A 126 -13.53 -15.30 -2.10
N LEU A 127 -13.88 -14.38 -1.19
CA LEU A 127 -14.81 -14.68 -0.09
C LEU A 127 -16.19 -15.10 -0.61
N TRP A 128 -16.68 -14.43 -1.65
CA TRP A 128 -17.93 -14.83 -2.29
C TRP A 128 -17.84 -16.23 -2.92
N LEU A 129 -16.72 -16.58 -3.58
CA LEU A 129 -16.50 -17.92 -4.12
C LEU A 129 -16.48 -19.00 -3.02
N GLU A 130 -15.87 -18.70 -1.87
CA GLU A 130 -15.86 -19.60 -0.71
C GLU A 130 -17.29 -19.82 -0.16
N GLU A 131 -18.10 -18.77 -0.08
CA GLU A 131 -19.51 -18.88 0.32
C GLU A 131 -20.32 -19.71 -0.67
N ALA A 132 -20.15 -19.47 -1.97
CA ALA A 132 -20.81 -20.24 -3.02
C ALA A 132 -20.43 -21.73 -2.98
N ASP A 133 -19.15 -22.05 -2.76
CA ASP A 133 -18.66 -23.42 -2.63
C ASP A 133 -19.19 -24.09 -1.34
N ASN A 134 -19.27 -23.35 -0.23
CA ASN A 134 -19.88 -23.84 1.00
C ASN A 134 -21.35 -24.22 0.79
N VAL A 135 -22.16 -23.33 0.20
CA VAL A 135 -23.57 -23.60 -0.11
C VAL A 135 -23.73 -24.84 -0.99
N ALA A 136 -22.85 -25.02 -1.99
CA ALA A 136 -22.86 -26.19 -2.85
C ALA A 136 -22.54 -27.49 -2.07
N ASN A 137 -21.57 -27.45 -1.16
CA ASN A 137 -21.03 -28.61 -0.46
C ASN A 137 -21.75 -29.02 0.84
N ILE A 138 -22.77 -28.26 1.31
CA ILE A 138 -23.54 -28.64 2.52
C ILE A 138 -24.18 -30.03 2.33
N PRO A 139 -23.89 -31.03 3.20
CA PRO A 139 -24.51 -32.34 3.16
C PRO A 139 -26.02 -32.24 3.39
N LEU A 140 -26.81 -32.91 2.55
CA LEU A 140 -28.26 -33.02 2.73
C LEU A 140 -28.58 -34.30 3.50
N GLU A 141 -29.39 -34.20 4.56
CA GLU A 141 -29.89 -35.39 5.23
C GLU A 141 -31.03 -36.03 4.41
N PRO A 142 -30.97 -37.35 4.15
CA PRO A 142 -32.02 -38.05 3.42
C PRO A 142 -33.38 -37.92 4.12
N GLY A 143 -34.38 -37.43 3.39
CA GLY A 143 -35.75 -37.26 3.90
C GLY A 143 -36.05 -35.92 4.57
N ASN A 144 -35.07 -35.00 4.67
CA ASN A 144 -35.31 -33.66 5.19
C ASN A 144 -35.72 -32.68 4.06
N GLU A 145 -37.01 -32.65 3.74
CA GLU A 145 -37.56 -31.76 2.71
C GLU A 145 -37.34 -30.27 2.98
N GLN A 146 -37.26 -29.88 4.26
CA GLN A 146 -37.05 -28.48 4.64
C GLN A 146 -35.63 -28.03 4.32
N GLN A 147 -34.62 -28.85 4.62
CA GLN A 147 -33.22 -28.59 4.22
C GLN A 147 -33.07 -28.55 2.70
N LEU A 148 -33.74 -29.44 1.97
CA LEU A 148 -33.72 -29.45 0.51
C LEU A 148 -34.31 -28.16 -0.09
N LYS A 149 -35.46 -27.70 0.43
CA LYS A 149 -36.08 -26.44 0.00
C LYS A 149 -35.20 -25.23 0.30
N GLN A 150 -34.58 -25.18 1.48
CA GLN A 150 -33.64 -24.12 1.85
C GLN A 150 -32.41 -24.09 0.93
N LYS A 151 -31.83 -25.26 0.63
CA LYS A 151 -30.69 -25.37 -0.28
C LYS A 151 -31.05 -24.96 -1.72
N LEU A 152 -32.24 -25.37 -2.20
CA LEU A 152 -32.73 -24.96 -3.52
C LEU A 152 -32.86 -23.43 -3.62
N GLU A 153 -33.36 -22.78 -2.58
CA GLU A 153 -33.51 -21.33 -2.55
C GLU A 153 -32.15 -20.62 -2.54
N GLN A 154 -31.19 -21.09 -1.75
CA GLN A 154 -29.82 -20.56 -1.74
C GLN A 154 -29.12 -20.71 -3.10
N VAL A 155 -29.27 -21.87 -3.75
CA VAL A 155 -28.72 -22.11 -5.10
C VAL A 155 -29.36 -21.19 -6.15
N LYS A 156 -30.67 -20.93 -6.05
CA LYS A 156 -31.34 -19.98 -6.95
C LYS A 156 -30.81 -18.56 -6.78
N LEU A 157 -30.67 -18.09 -5.55
CA LEU A 157 -30.10 -16.77 -5.27
C LEU A 157 -28.67 -16.65 -5.80
N LEU A 158 -27.83 -17.68 -5.59
CA LEU A 158 -26.49 -17.71 -6.17
C LEU A 158 -26.52 -17.66 -7.71
N ALA A 159 -27.45 -18.38 -8.34
CA ALA A 159 -27.60 -18.37 -9.79
C ALA A 159 -28.03 -17.00 -10.34
N GLU A 160 -28.85 -16.25 -9.60
CA GLU A 160 -29.22 -14.87 -9.95
C GLU A 160 -28.06 -13.88 -9.81
N GLU A 161 -27.13 -14.12 -8.87
CA GLU A 161 -25.92 -13.30 -8.71
C GLU A 161 -24.84 -13.56 -9.78
N LEU A 162 -24.86 -14.73 -10.44
CA LEU A 162 -23.82 -15.14 -11.40
C LEU A 162 -23.54 -14.11 -12.51
N PRO A 163 -24.54 -13.52 -13.20
CA PRO A 163 -24.27 -12.55 -14.26
C PRO A 163 -23.56 -11.29 -13.75
N LEU A 164 -23.94 -10.82 -12.55
CA LEU A 164 -23.31 -9.67 -11.90
C LEU A 164 -21.85 -9.97 -11.52
N ARG A 165 -21.62 -11.16 -10.94
CA ARG A 165 -20.29 -11.63 -10.55
C ARG A 165 -19.38 -11.88 -11.75
N GLN A 166 -19.93 -12.32 -12.89
CA GLN A 166 -19.20 -12.43 -14.15
C GLN A 166 -18.69 -11.05 -14.63
N GLY A 167 -19.50 -10.00 -14.47
CA GLY A 167 -19.10 -8.62 -14.76
C GLY A 167 -17.93 -8.16 -13.88
N ILE A 168 -18.01 -8.42 -12.58
CA ILE A 168 -16.93 -8.12 -11.62
C ILE A 168 -15.64 -8.87 -11.99
N LEU A 169 -15.72 -10.16 -12.33
CA LEU A 169 -14.54 -10.93 -12.72
C LEU A 169 -13.85 -10.38 -13.98
N LYS A 170 -14.64 -9.92 -14.96
CA LYS A 170 -14.08 -9.29 -16.16
C LYS A 170 -13.32 -8.02 -15.81
N GLN A 171 -13.91 -7.15 -14.98
CA GLN A 171 -13.27 -5.94 -14.48
C GLN A 171 -11.99 -6.25 -13.68
N LEU A 172 -12.03 -7.26 -12.80
CA LEU A 172 -10.85 -7.73 -12.07
C LEU A 172 -9.72 -8.16 -13.00
N ASN A 173 -10.02 -8.91 -14.06
CA ASN A 173 -9.00 -9.33 -15.02
C ASN A 173 -8.41 -8.15 -15.81
N GLU A 174 -9.24 -7.18 -16.21
CA GLU A 174 -8.79 -5.96 -16.90
C GLU A 174 -7.91 -5.08 -16.00
N THR A 175 -8.35 -4.83 -14.76
CA THR A 175 -7.59 -4.05 -13.77
C THR A 175 -6.30 -4.79 -13.38
N GLY A 176 -6.36 -6.11 -13.18
CA GLY A 176 -5.19 -6.94 -12.89
C GLY A 176 -4.13 -6.86 -13.99
N GLY A 177 -4.53 -6.94 -15.27
CA GLY A 177 -3.60 -6.79 -16.40
C GLY A 177 -2.91 -5.43 -16.45
N THR A 178 -3.60 -4.36 -16.04
CA THR A 178 -3.02 -3.01 -16.00
C THR A 178 -2.11 -2.81 -14.79
N VAL A 179 -2.55 -3.23 -13.60
CA VAL A 179 -1.85 -3.01 -12.33
C VAL A 179 -0.59 -3.86 -12.24
N LEU A 180 -0.64 -5.13 -12.62
CA LEU A 180 0.50 -6.06 -12.55
C LEU A 180 1.65 -5.62 -13.47
N VAL A 181 1.37 -4.86 -14.52
CA VAL A 181 2.39 -4.37 -15.47
C VAL A 181 2.91 -2.98 -15.08
N SER A 182 2.05 -2.13 -14.53
CA SER A 182 2.36 -0.70 -14.39
C SER A 182 2.76 -0.28 -12.98
N ALA A 183 2.36 -1.02 -11.93
CA ALA A 183 2.68 -0.67 -10.56
C ALA A 183 4.12 -1.09 -10.18
N PRO A 184 4.90 -0.24 -9.50
CA PRO A 184 6.18 -0.62 -8.90
C PRO A 184 5.93 -1.47 -7.65
N ILE A 185 5.52 -2.71 -7.85
CA ILE A 185 5.38 -3.74 -6.80
C ILE A 185 6.56 -4.71 -6.86
N SER A 186 6.86 -5.36 -5.75
CA SER A 186 7.93 -6.35 -5.71
C SER A 186 7.56 -7.58 -6.58
N PRO A 187 8.54 -8.26 -7.19
CA PRO A 187 8.27 -9.48 -7.97
C PRO A 187 7.51 -10.55 -7.17
N GLU A 188 7.82 -10.68 -5.88
CA GLU A 188 7.15 -11.64 -5.00
C GLU A 188 5.67 -11.29 -4.77
N GLU A 189 5.34 -10.00 -4.59
CA GLU A 189 3.95 -9.56 -4.45
C GLU A 189 3.19 -9.67 -5.76
N GLN A 190 3.84 -9.39 -6.89
CA GLN A 190 3.29 -9.58 -8.22
C GLN A 190 2.91 -11.04 -8.46
N ASP A 191 3.83 -11.98 -8.18
CA ASP A 191 3.59 -13.41 -8.31
C ASP A 191 2.43 -13.88 -7.41
N LYS A 192 2.35 -13.37 -6.17
CA LYS A 192 1.25 -13.68 -5.25
C LYS A 192 -0.10 -13.20 -5.79
N LEU A 193 -0.18 -11.97 -6.29
CA LEU A 193 -1.42 -11.42 -6.84
C LEU A 193 -1.83 -12.11 -8.13
N GLU A 194 -0.87 -12.42 -9.00
CA GLU A 194 -1.14 -13.16 -10.23
C GLU A 194 -1.63 -14.58 -9.94
N ASN A 195 -0.98 -15.28 -9.01
CA ASN A 195 -1.42 -16.61 -8.58
C ASN A 195 -2.81 -16.56 -7.94
N LYS A 196 -3.09 -15.55 -7.13
CA LYS A 196 -4.41 -15.35 -6.54
C LYS A 196 -5.47 -15.11 -7.62
N LEU A 197 -5.21 -14.24 -8.60
CA LEU A 197 -6.12 -13.99 -9.72
C LEU A 197 -6.36 -15.27 -10.55
N LYS A 198 -5.31 -16.05 -10.84
CA LYS A 198 -5.43 -17.35 -11.51
C LYS A 198 -6.29 -18.33 -10.72
N GLN A 199 -6.06 -18.44 -9.42
CA GLN A 199 -6.84 -19.30 -8.54
C GLN A 199 -8.32 -18.87 -8.49
N THR A 200 -8.58 -17.57 -8.36
CA THR A 200 -9.93 -16.99 -8.41
C THR A 200 -10.65 -17.36 -9.71
N ASN A 201 -9.99 -17.20 -10.85
CA ASN A 201 -10.53 -17.57 -12.15
C ASN A 201 -10.85 -19.09 -12.24
N LEU A 202 -9.98 -19.95 -11.69
CA LEU A 202 -10.21 -21.39 -11.67
C LEU A 202 -11.40 -21.78 -10.79
N GLN A 203 -11.53 -21.16 -9.61
CA GLN A 203 -12.65 -21.41 -8.70
C GLN A 203 -13.98 -20.93 -9.29
N TRP A 204 -13.98 -19.78 -9.98
CA TRP A 204 -15.15 -19.32 -10.73
C TRP A 204 -15.62 -20.32 -11.79
N ILE A 205 -14.69 -20.96 -12.50
CA ILE A 205 -15.02 -22.02 -13.47
C ILE A 205 -15.69 -23.21 -12.80
N LYS A 206 -15.32 -23.55 -11.56
CA LYS A 206 -15.99 -24.62 -10.80
C LYS A 206 -17.39 -24.22 -10.35
N VAL A 207 -17.55 -23.03 -9.80
CA VAL A 207 -18.85 -22.55 -9.28
C VAL A 207 -19.90 -22.39 -10.39
N ARG A 208 -19.48 -22.07 -11.61
CA ARG A 208 -20.41 -21.92 -12.75
C ARG A 208 -20.81 -23.24 -13.43
N HIS A 209 -20.15 -24.36 -13.14
CA HIS A 209 -20.32 -25.66 -13.83
C HIS A 209 -20.93 -26.70 -12.91
#